data_AF-A0A1E7Q8F8-F1
#
_entry.id   AF-A0A1E7Q8F8-F1
#
_cell.length_a   1.000
_cell.length_b   1.000
_cell.length_c   1.000
_cell.angle_alpha   90.00
_cell.angle_beta   90.00
_cell.angle_gamma   90.00
#
_symmetry.space_group_name_H-M   'P 1'
#
loop_
_entity.id
_entity.type
_entity.pdbx_description
1 polymer ?
#
loop_
_entity_poly.entity_id
_entity_poly.type
_entity_poly.pdbx_seq_one_letter_code
_entity_poly.pdbx_strand_id
1 'polypeptide(L)'
;MPNTSLKGTNSRRFSQIHVCALMFLLTIISVSVTAEESADNKPFNKLDVVLDNPFDMPFERADINLLNWQHWPYSRYASHHPTEFVSMAIIYADREALALEENSNDPLDLRSLKITLAQEQIVTLEEALKGIQMKGFAIMHGGKLAFETYGQGMQKQNIQLLQSSSKTFTGMLIYKLASEGKLDLTANVKEYLPDLNAGVFDGSTLQHMLDMQVGFPDFGSYNKAGDLGYLSEVYMGLKPKVLGVTQRSTLAFIRQFQKPVFAPGTEFTYVDMNTQVLAMIAERVTEKPYAQLIEETFWLPLQARYDAAIAVDEDGHAGASWGLAITGSVLHCW
;
A
#
# COMPACT_ATOMS: atom_id res chain seq x y z
N MET A 1 56.75 -35.45 42.93
CA MET A 1 56.09 -35.98 41.71
C MET A 1 55.94 -34.84 40.73
N PRO A 2 56.55 -34.91 39.54
CA PRO A 2 56.39 -33.92 38.47
C PRO A 2 55.41 -34.37 37.38
N ASN A 3 55.17 -33.47 36.42
CA ASN A 3 54.52 -33.57 35.09
C ASN A 3 53.06 -33.09 34.89
N THR A 4 52.97 -31.79 34.59
CA THR A 4 52.52 -31.15 33.32
C THR A 4 51.23 -31.58 32.58
N SER A 5 50.31 -30.58 32.53
CA SER A 5 49.53 -30.00 31.42
C SER A 5 48.51 -30.80 30.59
N LEU A 6 47.26 -30.27 30.49
CA LEU A 6 46.71 -29.55 29.32
C LEU A 6 45.17 -29.35 29.39
N LYS A 7 44.75 -28.15 28.93
CA LYS A 7 43.54 -27.79 28.15
C LYS A 7 42.14 -27.78 28.79
N GLY A 8 41.39 -26.71 28.47
CA GLY A 8 39.93 -26.73 28.43
C GLY A 8 39.23 -25.40 28.71
N THR A 9 39.37 -24.40 27.83
CA THR A 9 38.57 -23.17 27.83
C THR A 9 37.11 -23.45 27.50
N ASN A 10 36.16 -23.07 28.36
CA ASN A 10 34.73 -23.13 28.07
C ASN A 10 34.12 -21.72 28.08
N SER A 11 33.99 -21.14 26.89
CA SER A 11 33.20 -19.93 26.62
C SER A 11 31.71 -20.30 26.63
N ARG A 12 30.98 -19.91 27.67
CA ARG A 12 29.51 -19.96 27.69
C ARG A 12 28.96 -18.84 26.82
N ARG A 13 28.52 -19.15 25.60
CA ARG A 13 27.62 -18.30 24.82
C ARG A 13 26.22 -18.36 25.46
N PHE A 14 25.76 -17.24 25.97
CA PHE A 14 24.34 -17.02 26.31
C PHE A 14 23.54 -16.94 24.99
N SER A 15 22.68 -17.92 24.74
CA SER A 15 21.61 -17.80 23.75
C SER A 15 20.38 -17.18 24.44
N GLN A 16 20.19 -15.87 24.33
CA GLN A 16 18.90 -15.25 24.59
C GLN A 16 18.16 -15.11 23.25
N ILE A 17 17.27 -16.06 22.99
CA ILE A 17 16.25 -15.94 21.94
C ILE A 17 15.19 -14.99 22.49
N HIS A 18 15.17 -13.75 22.01
CA HIS A 18 14.04 -12.86 22.19
C HIS A 18 12.95 -13.29 21.19
N VAL A 19 11.92 -13.96 21.69
CA VAL A 19 10.69 -14.22 20.95
C VAL A 19 9.90 -12.91 20.94
N CYS A 20 10.01 -12.14 19.86
CA CYS A 20 9.08 -11.04 19.58
C CYS A 20 7.75 -11.66 19.13
N ALA A 21 6.73 -11.57 19.98
CA ALA A 21 5.36 -11.91 19.61
C ALA A 21 4.80 -10.79 18.71
N LEU A 22 4.70 -11.04 17.40
CA LEU A 22 3.88 -10.21 16.51
C LEU A 22 2.41 -10.61 16.70
N MET A 23 1.62 -9.72 17.29
CA MET A 23 0.15 -9.83 17.25
C MET A 23 -0.33 -9.48 15.83
N PHE A 24 -0.88 -10.45 15.13
CA PHE A 24 -1.67 -10.21 13.92
C PHE A 24 -3.01 -9.57 14.32
N LEU A 25 -3.19 -8.28 14.05
CA LEU A 25 -4.51 -7.64 14.07
C LEU A 25 -5.20 -7.93 12.73
N LEU A 26 -6.01 -8.99 12.69
CA LEU A 26 -7.06 -9.15 11.69
C LEU A 26 -8.26 -8.30 12.13
N THR A 27 -8.35 -7.06 11.67
CA THR A 27 -9.58 -6.28 11.76
C THR A 27 -10.57 -6.78 10.73
N ILE A 28 -11.38 -7.77 11.13
CA ILE A 28 -12.68 -7.99 10.50
C ILE A 28 -13.58 -6.87 11.02
N ILE A 29 -13.84 -5.85 10.20
CA ILE A 29 -14.93 -4.91 10.48
C ILE A 29 -16.22 -5.67 10.15
N SER A 30 -16.78 -6.35 11.14
CA SER A 30 -18.15 -6.87 11.08
C SER A 30 -19.10 -5.69 11.24
N VAL A 31 -19.60 -5.15 10.14
CA VAL A 31 -20.75 -4.25 10.17
C VAL A 31 -22.02 -5.09 10.27
N SER A 32 -22.54 -5.25 11.49
CA SER A 32 -23.89 -5.74 11.71
C SER A 32 -24.88 -4.60 11.44
N VAL A 33 -25.36 -4.46 10.21
CA VAL A 33 -26.56 -3.65 9.93
C VAL A 33 -27.78 -4.50 10.23
N THR A 34 -28.46 -4.18 11.33
CA THR A 34 -29.85 -4.58 11.55
C THR A 34 -30.72 -3.79 10.58
N ALA A 35 -31.35 -4.50 9.65
CA ALA A 35 -32.30 -3.91 8.72
C ALA A 35 -33.57 -3.47 9.46
N GLU A 36 -33.79 -2.17 9.58
CA GLU A 36 -35.14 -1.62 9.63
C GLU A 36 -35.49 -1.11 8.23
N GLU A 37 -36.50 -1.75 7.64
CA GLU A 37 -37.08 -1.42 6.34
C GLU A 37 -37.72 -0.02 6.37
N SER A 38 -37.16 0.94 5.64
CA SER A 38 -37.92 2.10 5.15
C SER A 38 -38.03 2.02 3.64
N ALA A 39 -39.23 1.70 3.16
CA ALA A 39 -39.60 1.77 1.76
C ALA A 39 -39.39 3.20 1.21
N ASP A 40 -39.00 3.28 -0.06
CA ASP A 40 -38.72 4.50 -0.85
C ASP A 40 -37.42 5.27 -0.56
N ASN A 41 -36.31 4.73 -1.08
CA ASN A 41 -35.36 5.47 -1.92
C ASN A 41 -34.38 4.46 -2.53
N LYS A 42 -34.36 4.29 -3.86
CA LYS A 42 -33.30 3.53 -4.52
C LYS A 42 -32.02 4.37 -4.50
N PRO A 43 -30.94 3.98 -3.81
CA PRO A 43 -29.64 4.56 -4.08
C PRO A 43 -29.08 3.81 -5.29
N PHE A 44 -28.80 4.51 -6.38
CA PHE A 44 -27.90 4.01 -7.41
C PHE A 44 -26.55 3.75 -6.74
N ASN A 45 -26.24 2.48 -6.47
CA ASN A 45 -25.01 2.12 -5.80
C ASN A 45 -23.88 2.26 -6.82
N LYS A 46 -22.86 3.09 -6.55
CA LYS A 46 -21.72 3.30 -7.46
C LYS A 46 -20.97 2.01 -7.81
N LEU A 47 -21.16 0.93 -7.05
CA LEU A 47 -20.67 -0.41 -7.40
C LEU A 47 -21.36 -0.97 -8.65
N ASP A 48 -22.64 -0.72 -8.86
CA ASP A 48 -23.43 -1.35 -9.94
C ASP A 48 -22.97 -0.89 -11.34
N VAL A 49 -22.50 0.36 -11.46
CA VAL A 49 -22.00 0.91 -12.73
C VAL A 49 -20.64 0.30 -13.14
N VAL A 50 -19.86 -0.21 -12.20
CA VAL A 50 -18.62 -0.97 -12.50
C VAL A 50 -18.95 -2.43 -12.85
N LEU A 51 -20.06 -2.95 -12.33
CA LEU A 51 -20.54 -4.31 -12.58
C LEU A 51 -21.24 -4.48 -13.95
N ASP A 52 -21.67 -3.40 -14.59
CA ASP A 52 -22.35 -3.43 -15.90
C ASP A 52 -21.43 -3.73 -17.09
N ASN A 53 -20.11 -3.57 -16.93
CA ASN A 53 -19.18 -3.96 -17.99
C ASN A 53 -18.93 -5.47 -17.96
N PRO A 54 -18.99 -6.16 -19.11
CA PRO A 54 -18.73 -7.59 -19.17
C PRO A 54 -17.39 -7.96 -18.55
N PHE A 55 -17.38 -9.06 -17.79
CA PHE A 55 -16.19 -9.63 -17.17
C PHE A 55 -15.04 -9.87 -18.17
N ASP A 56 -15.37 -10.19 -19.43
CA ASP A 56 -14.40 -10.44 -20.50
C ASP A 56 -14.36 -9.31 -21.53
N MET A 57 -14.73 -8.09 -21.16
CA MET A 57 -14.70 -6.95 -22.08
C MET A 57 -13.28 -6.81 -22.68
N PRO A 58 -13.13 -7.01 -24.00
CA PRO A 58 -11.83 -6.92 -24.64
C PRO A 58 -11.41 -5.46 -24.73
N PHE A 59 -10.11 -5.24 -24.74
CA PHE A 59 -9.49 -3.94 -25.00
C PHE A 59 -8.15 -4.17 -25.70
N GLU A 60 -7.73 -3.20 -26.50
CA GLU A 60 -6.37 -3.16 -27.02
C GLU A 60 -5.51 -2.27 -26.12
N ARG A 61 -4.20 -2.57 -26.06
CA ARG A 61 -3.27 -1.72 -25.29
C ARG A 61 -3.35 -0.25 -25.74
N ALA A 62 -3.53 0.00 -27.03
CA ALA A 62 -3.62 1.35 -27.60
C ALA A 62 -4.83 2.16 -27.09
N ASP A 63 -5.86 1.51 -26.54
CA ASP A 63 -7.04 2.18 -25.97
C ASP A 63 -6.73 2.82 -24.61
N ILE A 64 -5.69 2.34 -23.92
CA ILE A 64 -5.38 2.74 -22.54
C ILE A 64 -4.54 4.01 -22.52
N ASN A 65 -5.07 5.01 -21.83
CA ASN A 65 -4.43 6.30 -21.60
C ASN A 65 -4.76 6.81 -20.19
N LEU A 66 -4.17 7.94 -19.80
CA LEU A 66 -4.29 8.43 -18.43
C LEU A 66 -5.70 8.89 -18.03
N LEU A 67 -6.64 9.08 -18.98
CA LEU A 67 -8.05 9.34 -18.67
C LEU A 67 -8.79 8.08 -18.21
N ASN A 68 -8.40 6.91 -18.72
CA ASN A 68 -9.20 5.69 -18.57
C ASN A 68 -8.48 4.52 -17.90
N TRP A 69 -7.16 4.59 -17.67
CA TRP A 69 -6.36 3.48 -17.14
C TRP A 69 -6.83 2.93 -15.79
N GLN A 70 -7.50 3.76 -14.97
CA GLN A 70 -8.07 3.35 -13.67
C GLN A 70 -9.46 2.71 -13.80
N HIS A 71 -10.11 2.83 -14.96
CA HIS A 71 -11.44 2.31 -15.20
C HIS A 71 -11.40 0.91 -15.79
N TRP A 72 -12.44 0.13 -15.49
CA TRP A 72 -12.67 -1.14 -16.15
C TRP A 72 -12.97 -0.92 -17.66
N PRO A 73 -12.46 -1.77 -18.58
CA PRO A 73 -11.63 -2.95 -18.35
C PRO A 73 -10.12 -2.67 -18.29
N TYR A 74 -9.70 -1.44 -18.57
CA TYR A 74 -8.29 -1.09 -18.74
C TYR A 74 -7.45 -1.28 -17.47
N SER A 75 -8.05 -1.10 -16.29
CA SER A 75 -7.41 -1.31 -14.99
C SER A 75 -6.96 -2.76 -14.77
N ARG A 76 -7.47 -3.73 -15.55
CA ARG A 76 -6.99 -5.12 -15.56
C ARG A 76 -5.51 -5.16 -15.90
N TYR A 77 -5.11 -4.46 -16.96
CA TYR A 77 -3.72 -4.39 -17.43
C TYR A 77 -2.92 -3.30 -16.72
N ALA A 78 -3.49 -2.09 -16.62
CA ALA A 78 -2.73 -0.91 -16.29
C ALA A 78 -2.17 -0.94 -14.86
N SER A 79 -2.90 -1.56 -13.93
CA SER A 79 -2.45 -1.66 -12.53
C SER A 79 -1.24 -2.57 -12.32
N HIS A 80 -0.96 -3.49 -13.26
CA HIS A 80 0.26 -4.31 -13.24
C HIS A 80 1.26 -3.97 -14.35
N HIS A 81 1.06 -2.82 -14.99
CA HIS A 81 2.00 -2.13 -15.88
C HIS A 81 2.05 -0.61 -15.59
N PRO A 82 2.15 -0.20 -14.30
CA PRO A 82 1.97 1.20 -13.93
C PRO A 82 3.03 2.13 -14.53
N THR A 83 4.24 1.62 -14.79
CA THR A 83 5.36 2.36 -15.39
C THR A 83 5.07 2.90 -16.79
N GLU A 84 4.03 2.41 -17.46
CA GLU A 84 3.60 2.92 -18.75
C GLU A 84 2.71 4.17 -18.65
N PHE A 85 2.20 4.48 -17.45
CA PHE A 85 1.20 5.53 -17.23
C PHE A 85 1.67 6.59 -16.24
N VAL A 86 2.45 6.20 -15.23
CA VAL A 86 2.94 7.08 -14.17
C VAL A 86 4.47 6.97 -14.06
N SER A 87 5.11 8.10 -13.72
CA SER A 87 6.55 8.10 -13.43
C SER A 87 6.79 7.38 -12.11
N MET A 88 7.82 6.52 -12.06
CA MET A 88 8.12 5.75 -10.86
C MET A 88 9.63 5.70 -10.60
N ALA A 89 10.02 5.79 -9.33
CA ALA A 89 11.35 5.45 -8.86
C ALA A 89 11.44 3.95 -8.58
N ILE A 90 12.57 3.34 -8.92
CA ILE A 90 12.83 1.91 -8.67
C ILE A 90 13.23 1.71 -7.21
N ILE A 91 12.75 0.62 -6.62
CA ILE A 91 13.17 0.08 -5.32
C ILE A 91 13.88 -1.24 -5.65
N TYR A 92 15.20 -1.27 -5.49
CA TYR A 92 16.00 -2.38 -5.97
C TYR A 92 15.85 -3.63 -5.08
N ALA A 93 15.74 -4.77 -5.74
CA ALA A 93 15.82 -6.08 -5.12
C ALA A 93 17.25 -6.49 -4.79
N ASP A 94 17.37 -7.48 -3.91
CA ASP A 94 18.59 -8.27 -3.80
C ASP A 94 18.63 -9.26 -4.96
N ARG A 95 19.55 -9.02 -5.91
CA ARG A 95 19.69 -9.85 -7.12
C ARG A 95 20.19 -11.26 -6.84
N GLU A 96 20.81 -11.47 -5.68
CA GLU A 96 21.33 -12.76 -5.25
C GLU A 96 20.33 -13.50 -4.33
N ALA A 97 19.17 -12.89 -4.06
CA ALA A 97 18.13 -13.51 -3.25
C ALA A 97 17.67 -14.85 -3.83
N LEU A 98 17.59 -15.85 -2.95
CA LEU A 98 17.05 -17.16 -3.31
C LEU A 98 15.54 -17.07 -3.53
N ALA A 99 15.02 -17.93 -4.41
CA ALA A 99 13.58 -18.11 -4.51
C ALA A 99 13.02 -18.59 -3.17
N LEU A 100 11.79 -18.16 -2.85
CA LEU A 100 11.07 -18.67 -1.68
C LEU A 100 11.02 -20.19 -1.72
N GLU A 101 11.21 -20.80 -0.55
CA GLU A 101 11.03 -22.24 -0.43
C GLU A 101 9.55 -22.57 -0.67
N GLU A 102 9.29 -23.34 -1.72
CA GLU A 102 7.95 -23.81 -2.06
C GLU A 102 7.67 -25.09 -1.30
N ASN A 103 6.45 -25.20 -0.76
CA ASN A 103 6.01 -26.46 -0.20
C ASN A 103 5.54 -27.38 -1.34
N SER A 104 6.44 -28.25 -1.80
CA SER A 104 6.16 -29.18 -2.90
C SER A 104 5.05 -30.18 -2.58
N ASN A 105 4.74 -30.38 -1.29
CA ASN A 105 3.61 -31.16 -0.83
C ASN A 105 2.55 -30.19 -0.30
N ASP A 106 1.52 -29.90 -1.10
CA ASP A 106 0.38 -29.07 -0.68
C ASP A 106 -0.35 -29.76 0.51
N PRO A 107 -0.06 -29.40 1.77
CA PRO A 107 -0.60 -30.12 2.92
C PRO A 107 -2.03 -29.69 3.22
N LEU A 108 -2.48 -28.62 2.56
CA LEU A 108 -3.77 -27.98 2.72
C LEU A 108 -4.69 -28.27 1.53
N ASP A 109 -4.17 -28.95 0.49
CA ASP A 109 -4.84 -29.25 -0.77
C ASP A 109 -5.53 -28.01 -1.37
N LEU A 110 -4.86 -26.85 -1.31
CA LEU A 110 -5.39 -25.54 -1.71
C LEU A 110 -5.78 -25.50 -3.19
N ARG A 111 -5.14 -26.31 -4.04
CA ARG A 111 -5.51 -26.43 -5.46
C ARG A 111 -6.85 -27.13 -5.65
N SER A 112 -7.22 -28.06 -4.78
CA SER A 112 -8.51 -28.78 -4.85
C SER A 112 -9.58 -28.17 -3.93
N LEU A 113 -9.17 -27.31 -2.99
CA LEU A 113 -10.02 -26.69 -1.97
C LEU A 113 -11.32 -26.16 -2.57
N LYS A 114 -12.42 -26.69 -2.04
CA LYS A 114 -13.77 -26.27 -2.39
C LYS A 114 -14.23 -25.17 -1.44
N ILE A 115 -14.77 -24.10 -2.02
CA ILE A 115 -15.33 -22.95 -1.30
C ILE A 115 -16.81 -22.87 -1.63
N THR A 116 -17.62 -22.68 -0.61
CA THR A 116 -19.04 -22.40 -0.75
C THR A 116 -19.23 -20.89 -0.90
N LEU A 117 -19.71 -20.47 -2.06
CA LEU A 117 -20.12 -19.09 -2.32
C LEU A 117 -21.56 -18.87 -1.84
N ALA A 118 -22.07 -17.66 -2.06
CA ALA A 118 -23.49 -17.39 -1.87
C ALA A 118 -24.37 -18.37 -2.70
N GLN A 119 -25.60 -18.61 -2.25
CA GLN A 119 -26.54 -19.56 -2.87
C GLN A 119 -26.05 -21.02 -2.91
N GLU A 120 -25.17 -21.42 -1.97
CA GLU A 120 -24.66 -22.80 -1.83
C GLU A 120 -23.89 -23.32 -3.06
N GLN A 121 -23.45 -22.43 -3.95
CA GLN A 121 -22.62 -22.82 -5.08
C GLN A 121 -21.23 -23.24 -4.56
N ILE A 122 -20.84 -24.47 -4.90
CA ILE A 122 -19.52 -25.02 -4.54
C ILE A 122 -18.60 -24.90 -5.75
N VAL A 123 -17.52 -24.15 -5.60
CA VAL A 123 -16.47 -23.97 -6.61
C VAL A 123 -15.10 -24.27 -6.01
N THR A 124 -14.09 -24.46 -6.84
CA THR A 124 -12.69 -24.45 -6.38
C THR A 124 -12.25 -23.05 -5.94
N LEU A 125 -11.22 -22.97 -5.09
CA LEU A 125 -10.57 -21.70 -4.76
C LEU A 125 -10.16 -20.95 -6.04
N GLU A 126 -9.59 -21.63 -7.02
CA GLU A 126 -9.17 -21.00 -8.28
C GLU A 126 -10.35 -20.40 -9.07
N GLU A 127 -11.48 -21.11 -9.15
CA GLU A 127 -12.70 -20.60 -9.77
C GLU A 127 -13.27 -19.39 -9.01
N ALA A 128 -13.25 -19.41 -7.67
CA ALA A 128 -13.66 -18.27 -6.86
C ALA A 128 -12.78 -17.04 -7.11
N LEU A 129 -11.45 -17.22 -7.12
CA LEU A 129 -10.48 -16.16 -7.41
C LEU A 129 -10.65 -15.60 -8.84
N LYS A 130 -10.92 -16.47 -9.82
CA LYS A 130 -11.26 -16.04 -11.19
C LYS A 130 -12.54 -15.20 -11.19
N GLY A 131 -13.58 -15.63 -10.47
CA GLY A 131 -14.86 -14.92 -10.38
C GLY A 131 -14.75 -13.50 -9.82
N ILE A 132 -13.80 -13.24 -8.92
CA ILE A 132 -13.50 -11.90 -8.38
C ILE A 132 -12.38 -11.16 -9.11
N GLN A 133 -11.96 -11.64 -10.29
CA GLN A 133 -10.94 -11.01 -11.14
C GLN A 133 -9.58 -10.85 -10.44
N MET A 134 -9.23 -11.79 -9.57
CA MET A 134 -7.97 -11.78 -8.86
C MET A 134 -6.80 -11.84 -9.85
N LYS A 135 -5.82 -10.94 -9.67
CA LYS A 135 -4.63 -10.82 -10.53
C LYS A 135 -3.46 -11.65 -10.02
N GLY A 136 -3.24 -11.62 -8.71
CA GLY A 136 -2.23 -12.41 -8.04
C GLY A 136 -2.72 -12.78 -6.66
N PHE A 137 -2.59 -14.03 -6.29
CA PHE A 137 -2.98 -14.52 -4.97
C PHE A 137 -2.01 -15.59 -4.52
N ALA A 138 -1.61 -15.53 -3.27
CA ALA A 138 -0.78 -16.57 -2.69
C ALA A 138 -0.96 -16.68 -1.19
N ILE A 139 -0.59 -17.85 -0.68
CA ILE A 139 -0.70 -18.26 0.71
C ILE A 139 0.66 -18.75 1.18
N MET A 140 1.12 -18.20 2.30
CA MET A 140 2.29 -18.67 3.03
C MET A 140 1.86 -19.49 4.24
N HIS A 141 2.56 -20.60 4.52
CA HIS A 141 2.33 -21.40 5.72
C HIS A 141 3.67 -21.95 6.23
N GLY A 142 3.99 -21.67 7.50
CA GLY A 142 5.24 -22.10 8.11
C GLY A 142 6.50 -21.52 7.45
N GLY A 143 6.42 -20.29 6.92
CA GLY A 143 7.53 -19.63 6.22
C GLY A 143 7.78 -20.12 4.78
N LYS A 144 6.90 -20.98 4.24
CA LYS A 144 7.00 -21.53 2.88
C LYS A 144 5.80 -21.13 2.03
N LEU A 145 6.02 -20.99 0.72
CA LEU A 145 4.96 -20.73 -0.25
C LEU A 145 4.12 -22.00 -0.42
N ALA A 146 2.86 -21.94 0.02
CA ALA A 146 1.93 -23.07 -0.02
C ALA A 146 1.09 -23.09 -1.29
N PHE A 147 0.73 -21.90 -1.81
CA PHE A 147 -0.05 -21.75 -3.02
C PHE A 147 0.24 -20.39 -3.64
N GLU A 148 0.36 -20.34 -4.97
CA GLU A 148 0.32 -19.10 -5.73
C GLU A 148 -0.44 -19.30 -7.05
N THR A 149 -1.16 -18.27 -7.48
CA THR A 149 -1.83 -18.22 -8.78
C THR A 149 -1.89 -16.80 -9.31
N TYR A 150 -1.92 -16.67 -10.63
CA TYR A 150 -1.98 -15.39 -11.34
C TYR A 150 -3.10 -15.42 -12.38
N GLY A 151 -3.79 -14.31 -12.51
CA GLY A 151 -4.93 -14.12 -13.40
C GLY A 151 -4.83 -12.81 -14.16
N GLN A 152 -5.80 -12.56 -15.05
CA GLN A 152 -5.92 -11.31 -15.81
C GLN A 152 -4.68 -10.94 -16.65
N GLY A 153 -3.89 -11.95 -17.06
CA GLY A 153 -2.66 -11.76 -17.84
C GLY A 153 -1.42 -11.40 -17.02
N MET A 154 -1.56 -11.22 -15.70
CA MET A 154 -0.43 -10.96 -14.80
C MET A 154 0.52 -12.17 -14.78
N GLN A 155 1.82 -11.89 -14.85
CA GLN A 155 2.91 -12.86 -14.69
C GLN A 155 3.56 -12.68 -13.31
N LYS A 156 4.25 -13.72 -12.83
CA LYS A 156 4.92 -13.74 -11.51
C LYS A 156 5.84 -12.54 -11.26
N GLN A 157 6.56 -12.11 -12.30
CA GLN A 157 7.49 -10.98 -12.24
C GLN A 157 6.86 -9.60 -12.47
N ASN A 158 5.57 -9.52 -12.81
CA ASN A 158 4.94 -8.21 -12.95
C ASN A 158 4.78 -7.56 -11.57
N ILE A 159 5.01 -6.26 -11.51
CA ILE A 159 4.64 -5.43 -10.36
C ILE A 159 3.14 -5.12 -10.43
N GLN A 160 2.48 -4.94 -9.29
CA GLN A 160 1.08 -4.58 -9.14
C GLN A 160 0.98 -3.39 -8.19
N LEU A 161 0.29 -2.33 -8.59
CA LEU A 161 -0.03 -1.20 -7.71
C LEU A 161 -0.83 -1.68 -6.51
N LEU A 162 -0.34 -1.33 -5.32
CA LEU A 162 -0.96 -1.63 -4.03
C LEU A 162 -2.07 -0.66 -3.65
N GLN A 163 -2.16 0.48 -4.32
CA GLN A 163 -3.07 1.56 -3.93
C GLN A 163 -2.86 1.87 -2.44
N SER A 164 -3.94 2.10 -1.69
CA SER A 164 -3.90 2.46 -0.28
C SER A 164 -3.15 1.49 0.64
N SER A 165 -2.91 0.24 0.24
CA SER A 165 -2.03 -0.67 1.01
C SER A 165 -0.58 -0.15 1.10
N SER A 166 -0.19 0.78 0.23
CA SER A 166 1.09 1.51 0.31
C SER A 166 1.26 2.26 1.64
N LYS A 167 0.16 2.76 2.21
CA LYS A 167 0.18 3.56 3.46
C LYS A 167 0.74 2.76 4.64
N THR A 168 0.54 1.44 4.66
CA THR A 168 1.08 0.56 5.68
C THR A 168 2.61 0.63 5.73
N PHE A 169 3.28 0.68 4.57
CA PHE A 169 4.73 0.79 4.49
C PHE A 169 5.22 2.12 5.04
N THR A 170 4.52 3.23 4.74
CA THR A 170 4.83 4.54 5.31
C THR A 170 4.63 4.53 6.82
N GLY A 171 3.51 4.00 7.30
CA GLY A 171 3.23 3.90 8.74
C GLY A 171 4.33 3.12 9.48
N MET A 172 4.71 1.94 8.96
CA MET A 172 5.80 1.15 9.54
C MET A 172 7.14 1.87 9.50
N LEU A 173 7.46 2.56 8.40
CA LEU A 173 8.67 3.37 8.28
C LEU A 173 8.70 4.47 9.36
N ILE A 174 7.59 5.18 9.56
CA ILE A 174 7.48 6.22 10.59
C ILE A 174 7.63 5.64 12.00
N TYR A 175 6.94 4.55 12.31
CA TYR A 175 7.08 3.87 13.61
C TYR A 175 8.52 3.39 13.85
N LYS A 176 9.20 2.88 12.82
CA LYS A 176 10.61 2.48 12.91
C LYS A 176 11.52 3.68 13.16
N LEU A 177 11.33 4.79 12.45
CA LEU A 177 12.12 6.00 12.67
C LEU A 177 11.87 6.58 14.08
N ALA A 178 10.65 6.48 14.59
CA ALA A 178 10.32 6.87 15.96
C ALA A 178 11.00 5.95 17.00
N SER A 179 10.99 4.64 16.79
CA SER A 179 11.68 3.69 17.70
C SER A 179 13.20 3.86 17.70
N GLU A 180 13.76 4.39 16.62
CA GLU A 180 15.17 4.81 16.51
C GLU A 180 15.46 6.20 17.14
N GLY A 181 14.44 6.88 17.67
CA GLY A 181 14.57 8.21 18.27
C GLY A 181 14.77 9.35 17.26
N LYS A 182 14.53 9.10 15.96
CA LYS A 182 14.62 10.13 14.90
C LYS A 182 13.33 10.96 14.78
N LEU A 183 12.21 10.41 15.25
CA LEU A 183 10.90 11.05 15.26
C LEU A 183 10.27 10.94 16.65
N ASP A 184 9.45 11.91 17.00
CA ASP A 184 8.55 11.90 18.15
C ASP A 184 7.13 11.94 17.61
N LEU A 185 6.35 10.87 17.85
CA LEU A 185 4.98 10.78 17.35
C LEU A 185 4.05 11.83 17.97
N THR A 186 4.43 12.43 19.09
CA THR A 186 3.68 13.48 19.79
C THR A 186 4.04 14.88 19.34
N ALA A 187 5.15 15.04 18.60
CA ALA A 187 5.59 16.33 18.09
C ALA A 187 4.67 16.83 16.97
N ASN A 188 4.61 18.15 16.80
CA ASN A 188 3.81 18.77 15.75
C ASN A 188 4.45 18.55 14.36
N VAL A 189 3.61 18.38 13.33
CA VAL A 189 4.05 18.26 11.92
C VAL A 189 5.01 19.38 11.50
N LYS A 190 4.77 20.62 11.94
CA LYS A 190 5.58 21.79 11.59
C LYS A 190 6.98 21.77 12.20
N GLU A 191 7.23 20.97 13.24
CA GLU A 191 8.57 20.83 13.80
C GLU A 191 9.52 20.13 12.82
N TYR A 192 8.99 19.22 12.00
CA TYR A 192 9.76 18.50 10.98
C TYR A 192 9.74 19.19 9.62
N LEU A 193 8.62 19.83 9.27
CA LEU A 193 8.44 20.55 8.00
C LEU A 193 8.00 22.00 8.25
N PRO A 194 8.88 22.88 8.76
CA PRO A 194 8.53 24.28 9.04
C PRO A 194 8.11 25.06 7.78
N ASP A 195 8.66 24.69 6.62
CA ASP A 195 8.38 25.33 5.33
C ASP A 195 7.23 24.68 4.54
N LEU A 196 6.45 23.79 5.19
CA LEU A 196 5.32 23.11 4.56
C LEU A 196 4.27 24.11 4.06
N ASN A 197 4.03 25.19 4.82
CA ASN A 197 3.05 26.23 4.49
C ASN A 197 1.63 25.70 4.23
N ALA A 198 1.19 24.72 5.02
CA ALA A 198 -0.17 24.16 4.97
C ALA A 198 -0.79 24.19 6.37
N GLY A 199 -1.64 25.19 6.62
CA GLY A 199 -2.24 25.42 7.94
C GLY A 199 -3.26 24.35 8.40
N VAL A 200 -3.64 23.42 7.52
CA VAL A 200 -4.47 22.25 7.88
C VAL A 200 -3.80 21.35 8.93
N PHE A 201 -2.46 21.37 9.03
CA PHE A 201 -1.70 20.58 10.00
C PHE A 201 -1.46 21.32 11.34
N ASP A 202 -2.01 22.52 11.53
CA ASP A 202 -1.83 23.28 12.77
C ASP A 202 -2.39 22.50 13.96
N GLY A 203 -1.53 22.25 14.96
CA GLY A 203 -1.88 21.41 16.12
C GLY A 203 -1.94 19.90 15.84
N SER A 204 -1.68 19.46 14.60
CA SER A 204 -1.60 18.03 14.28
C SER A 204 -0.26 17.45 14.71
N THR A 205 -0.29 16.31 15.39
CA THR A 205 0.89 15.51 15.70
C THR A 205 1.13 14.46 14.62
N LEU A 206 2.30 13.85 14.62
CA LEU A 206 2.60 12.72 13.73
C LEU A 206 1.66 11.53 14.00
N GLN A 207 1.28 11.31 15.26
CA GLN A 207 0.27 10.31 15.63
C GLN A 207 -1.10 10.63 15.02
N HIS A 208 -1.56 11.90 15.05
CA HIS A 208 -2.81 12.29 14.39
C HIS A 208 -2.77 12.01 12.88
N MET A 209 -1.61 12.15 12.23
CA MET A 209 -1.49 11.81 10.82
C MET A 209 -1.59 10.29 10.58
N LEU A 210 -0.93 9.49 11.41
CA LEU A 210 -0.98 8.02 11.33
C LEU A 210 -2.41 7.49 11.54
N ASP A 211 -3.16 8.14 12.43
CA ASP A 211 -4.53 7.76 12.78
C ASP A 211 -5.59 8.39 11.86
N MET A 212 -5.18 9.16 10.84
CA MET A 212 -6.06 9.88 9.91
C MET A 212 -7.00 10.87 10.62
N GLN A 213 -6.48 11.60 11.60
CA GLN A 213 -7.23 12.54 12.44
C GLN A 213 -6.81 14.00 12.22
N VAL A 214 -6.49 14.34 10.97
CA VAL A 214 -6.21 15.72 10.55
C VAL A 214 -7.46 16.31 9.91
N GLY A 215 -7.77 17.56 10.25
CA GLY A 215 -8.96 18.30 9.81
C GLY A 215 -9.01 18.66 8.32
N PHE A 216 -8.77 17.72 7.41
CA PHE A 216 -9.00 17.95 5.98
C PHE A 216 -10.50 18.06 5.67
N PRO A 217 -10.90 18.89 4.68
CA PRO A 217 -12.27 18.85 4.17
C PRO A 217 -12.57 17.49 3.52
N ASP A 218 -13.85 17.18 3.31
CA ASP A 218 -14.25 16.02 2.53
C ASP A 218 -13.72 16.14 1.08
N PHE A 219 -13.04 15.09 0.62
CA PHE A 219 -12.48 15.05 -0.72
C PHE A 219 -13.52 14.70 -1.80
N GLY A 220 -14.67 14.16 -1.41
CA GLY A 220 -15.71 13.76 -2.36
C GLY A 220 -15.24 12.65 -3.30
N SER A 221 -15.60 12.73 -4.58
CA SER A 221 -15.39 11.66 -5.55
C SER A 221 -14.10 11.81 -6.36
N TYR A 222 -13.29 10.75 -6.40
CA TYR A 222 -12.12 10.63 -7.30
C TYR A 222 -12.48 10.56 -8.80
N ASN A 223 -13.76 10.33 -9.12
CA ASN A 223 -14.25 10.18 -10.50
C ASN A 223 -15.08 11.37 -11.01
N LYS A 224 -15.26 12.42 -10.20
CA LYS A 224 -16.09 13.57 -10.56
C LYS A 224 -15.22 14.83 -10.64
N ALA A 225 -15.06 15.37 -11.85
CA ALA A 225 -14.34 16.63 -12.04
C ALA A 225 -14.95 17.74 -11.16
N GLY A 226 -14.09 18.47 -10.46
CA GLY A 226 -14.47 19.53 -9.52
C GLY A 226 -14.48 19.09 -8.04
N ASP A 227 -14.55 17.80 -7.74
CA ASP A 227 -14.35 17.29 -6.37
C ASP A 227 -12.84 17.25 -6.05
N LEU A 228 -12.48 17.45 -4.78
CA LEU A 228 -11.08 17.54 -4.34
C LEU A 228 -10.30 16.22 -4.55
N GLY A 229 -10.95 15.06 -4.46
CA GLY A 229 -10.34 13.75 -4.72
C GLY A 229 -9.98 13.58 -6.20
N TYR A 230 -10.82 14.09 -7.13
CA TYR A 230 -10.44 14.12 -8.54
C TYR A 230 -9.23 15.05 -8.75
N LEU A 231 -9.24 16.22 -8.10
CA LEU A 231 -8.16 17.19 -8.22
C LEU A 231 -6.85 16.67 -7.62
N SER A 232 -6.88 15.96 -6.48
CA SER A 232 -5.69 15.38 -5.85
C SER A 232 -5.00 14.41 -6.78
N GLU A 233 -5.75 13.55 -7.48
CA GLU A 233 -5.20 12.63 -8.48
C GLU A 233 -4.59 13.34 -9.71
N VAL A 234 -5.11 14.51 -10.09
CA VAL A 234 -4.46 15.34 -11.12
C VAL A 234 -3.09 15.82 -10.65
N TYR A 235 -2.99 16.32 -9.41
CA TYR A 235 -1.72 16.78 -8.83
C TYR A 235 -0.73 15.64 -8.58
N MET A 236 -1.21 14.45 -8.20
CA MET A 236 -0.40 13.25 -7.97
C MET A 236 -0.03 12.52 -9.27
N GLY A 237 -0.59 12.93 -10.42
CA GLY A 237 -0.24 12.41 -11.73
C GLY A 237 -1.01 11.17 -12.19
N LEU A 238 -2.06 10.76 -11.48
CA LEU A 238 -2.94 9.66 -11.87
C LEU A 238 -3.96 10.05 -12.95
N LYS A 239 -4.12 11.35 -13.21
CA LYS A 239 -5.00 11.91 -14.25
C LYS A 239 -4.25 12.92 -15.14
N PRO A 240 -4.77 13.23 -16.34
CA PRO A 240 -4.18 14.27 -17.17
C PRO A 240 -4.17 15.62 -16.48
N LYS A 241 -3.24 16.49 -16.87
CA LYS A 241 -3.19 17.88 -16.45
C LYS A 241 -4.42 18.62 -16.98
N VAL A 242 -5.37 18.88 -16.09
CA VAL A 242 -6.64 19.58 -16.35
C VAL A 242 -6.92 20.57 -15.22
N LEU A 243 -8.02 21.33 -15.30
CA LEU A 243 -8.47 22.25 -14.23
C LEU A 243 -7.41 23.30 -13.84
N GLY A 244 -6.59 23.73 -14.81
CA GLY A 244 -5.55 24.73 -14.59
C GLY A 244 -4.25 24.21 -13.97
N VAL A 245 -4.14 22.90 -13.70
CA VAL A 245 -2.91 22.29 -13.19
C VAL A 245 -1.88 22.17 -14.31
N THR A 246 -0.81 22.96 -14.24
CA THR A 246 0.30 22.94 -15.22
C THR A 246 1.47 22.08 -14.78
N GLN A 247 1.62 21.83 -13.47
CA GLN A 247 2.64 21.00 -12.87
C GLN A 247 2.01 20.03 -11.85
N ARG A 248 2.48 18.78 -11.85
CA ARG A 248 2.04 17.74 -10.91
C ARG A 248 2.86 17.84 -9.63
N SER A 249 2.27 18.40 -8.60
CA SER A 249 2.91 18.62 -7.31
C SER A 249 1.94 18.30 -6.18
N THR A 250 2.18 17.17 -5.52
CA THR A 250 1.40 16.78 -4.33
C THR A 250 1.56 17.84 -3.24
N LEU A 251 2.76 18.40 -3.10
CA LEU A 251 3.05 19.47 -2.15
C LEU A 251 2.25 20.76 -2.44
N ALA A 252 2.14 21.16 -3.72
CA ALA A 252 1.34 22.31 -4.11
C ALA A 252 -0.17 22.09 -3.85
N PHE A 253 -0.66 20.85 -4.00
CA PHE A 253 -2.02 20.50 -3.61
C PHE A 253 -2.23 20.65 -2.11
N ILE A 254 -1.34 20.07 -1.29
CA ILE A 254 -1.39 20.14 0.17
C ILE A 254 -1.38 21.60 0.66
N ARG A 255 -0.58 22.46 0.04
CA ARG A 255 -0.46 23.88 0.38
C ARG A 255 -1.74 24.69 0.14
N GLN A 256 -2.76 24.15 -0.52
CA GLN A 256 -4.04 24.85 -0.66
C GLN A 256 -4.87 24.83 0.63
N PHE A 257 -4.58 23.92 1.56
CA PHE A 257 -5.35 23.75 2.79
C PHE A 257 -4.72 24.53 3.95
N GLN A 258 -5.32 25.68 4.28
CA GLN A 258 -4.75 26.64 5.23
C GLN A 258 -5.36 26.59 6.63
N LYS A 259 -6.43 25.82 6.85
CA LYS A 259 -7.06 25.66 8.16
C LYS A 259 -7.71 24.28 8.27
N PRO A 260 -7.68 23.65 9.45
CA PRO A 260 -8.41 22.41 9.66
C PRO A 260 -9.92 22.69 9.80
N VAL A 261 -10.76 21.79 9.28
CA VAL A 261 -12.23 21.90 9.37
C VAL A 261 -12.79 21.35 10.70
N PHE A 262 -11.99 20.56 11.43
CA PHE A 262 -12.23 20.10 12.80
C PHE A 262 -10.90 20.04 13.56
N ALA A 263 -10.93 19.96 14.89
CA ALA A 263 -9.70 19.94 15.70
C ALA A 263 -8.89 18.64 15.47
N PRO A 264 -7.56 18.70 15.31
CA PRO A 264 -6.76 17.48 15.17
C PRO A 264 -6.96 16.51 16.34
N GLY A 265 -7.07 15.23 16.04
CA GLY A 265 -7.28 14.17 17.04
C GLY A 265 -8.74 13.96 17.48
N THR A 266 -9.70 14.77 17.00
CA THR A 266 -11.11 14.65 17.44
C THR A 266 -12.00 13.86 16.50
N GLU A 267 -11.65 13.77 15.22
CA GLU A 267 -12.44 13.08 14.19
C GLU A 267 -11.53 12.30 13.25
N PHE A 268 -12.06 11.24 12.63
CA PHE A 268 -11.37 10.45 11.61
C PHE A 268 -11.79 10.92 10.21
N THR A 269 -10.84 11.23 9.34
CA THR A 269 -11.08 11.48 7.91
C THR A 269 -9.98 10.83 7.08
N TYR A 270 -10.38 9.86 6.27
CA TYR A 270 -9.46 9.11 5.43
C TYR A 270 -8.95 9.94 4.25
N VAL A 271 -7.73 10.47 4.37
CA VAL A 271 -7.12 11.36 3.35
C VAL A 271 -5.67 10.99 3.08
N ASP A 272 -5.36 10.80 1.80
CA ASP A 272 -4.03 10.45 1.29
C ASP A 272 -2.92 11.40 1.73
N MET A 273 -3.25 12.69 1.87
CA MET A 273 -2.30 13.76 2.18
C MET A 273 -1.59 13.56 3.52
N ASN A 274 -2.22 12.87 4.48
CA ASN A 274 -1.57 12.50 5.74
C ASN A 274 -0.35 11.63 5.48
N THR A 275 -0.51 10.56 4.70
CA THR A 275 0.58 9.65 4.36
C THR A 275 1.64 10.32 3.49
N GLN A 276 1.25 11.18 2.55
CA GLN A 276 2.19 11.91 1.70
C GLN A 276 3.12 12.80 2.51
N VAL A 277 2.57 13.55 3.47
CA VAL A 277 3.39 14.41 4.34
C VAL A 277 4.25 13.59 5.30
N LEU A 278 3.77 12.44 5.80
CA LEU A 278 4.60 11.53 6.58
C LEU A 278 5.82 11.04 5.78
N ALA A 279 5.64 10.68 4.51
CA ALA A 279 6.76 10.32 3.64
C ALA A 279 7.77 11.48 3.48
N MET A 280 7.29 12.70 3.26
CA MET A 280 8.16 13.90 3.19
C MET A 280 8.92 14.15 4.51
N ILE A 281 8.29 13.90 5.67
CA ILE A 281 8.96 13.96 6.98
C ILE A 281 10.07 12.91 7.05
N ALA A 282 9.79 11.67 6.65
CA ALA A 282 10.77 10.60 6.66
C ALA A 282 11.99 10.94 5.77
N GLU A 283 11.76 11.49 4.57
CA GLU A 283 12.83 11.99 3.70
C GLU A 283 13.63 13.12 4.37
N ARG A 284 12.92 14.07 5.00
CA ARG A 284 13.54 15.25 5.64
C ARG A 284 14.45 14.91 6.82
N VAL A 285 14.09 13.92 7.64
CA VAL A 285 14.86 13.54 8.84
C VAL A 285 15.98 12.54 8.55
N THR A 286 15.92 11.86 7.40
CA THR A 286 16.94 10.89 6.98
C THR A 286 17.85 11.41 5.88
N GLU A 287 17.46 12.48 5.19
CA GLU A 287 18.11 13.01 3.99
C GLU A 287 18.21 11.98 2.85
N LYS A 288 17.27 11.03 2.81
CA LYS A 288 17.20 9.98 1.79
C LYS A 288 15.88 10.04 1.02
N PRO A 289 15.87 9.77 -0.30
CA PRO A 289 14.63 9.61 -1.05
C PRO A 289 13.77 8.47 -0.48
N TYR A 290 12.45 8.62 -0.54
CA TYR A 290 11.51 7.64 0.01
C TYR A 290 11.69 6.24 -0.59
N ALA A 291 11.98 6.14 -1.89
CA ALA A 291 12.26 4.86 -2.55
C ALA A 291 13.43 4.13 -1.88
N GLN A 292 14.52 4.85 -1.57
CA GLN A 292 15.68 4.30 -0.85
C GLN A 292 15.31 3.90 0.58
N LEU A 293 14.44 4.66 1.26
CA LEU A 293 13.98 4.29 2.60
C LEU A 293 13.19 2.98 2.59
N ILE A 294 12.31 2.78 1.61
CA ILE A 294 11.58 1.51 1.44
C ILE A 294 12.53 0.36 1.07
N GLU A 295 13.50 0.62 0.20
CA GLU A 295 14.55 -0.33 -0.17
C GLU A 295 15.33 -0.84 1.04
N GLU A 296 15.94 0.06 1.80
CA GLU A 296 16.78 -0.29 2.95
C GLU A 296 15.98 -0.86 4.12
N THR A 297 14.77 -0.35 4.34
CA THR A 297 13.96 -0.74 5.51
C THR A 297 13.28 -2.09 5.30
N PHE A 298 12.90 -2.40 4.06
CA PHE A 298 12.02 -3.53 3.77
C PHE A 298 12.56 -4.43 2.68
N TRP A 299 12.90 -3.89 1.51
CA TRP A 299 13.21 -4.71 0.33
C TRP A 299 14.49 -5.54 0.50
N LEU A 300 15.57 -4.91 0.98
CA LEU A 300 16.84 -5.61 1.21
C LEU A 300 16.76 -6.58 2.40
N PRO A 301 16.21 -6.22 3.58
CA PRO A 301 16.07 -7.18 4.68
C PRO A 301 15.22 -8.40 4.35
N LEU A 302 14.21 -8.24 3.50
CA LEU A 302 13.35 -9.33 3.05
C LEU A 302 13.97 -10.18 1.94
N GLN A 303 15.14 -9.80 1.42
CA GLN A 303 15.76 -10.42 0.25
C GLN A 303 14.73 -10.51 -0.89
N ALA A 304 14.02 -9.41 -1.15
CA ALA A 304 13.07 -9.36 -2.24
C ALA A 304 13.80 -9.64 -3.55
N ARG A 305 13.28 -10.57 -4.36
CA ARG A 305 13.93 -11.05 -5.59
C ARG A 305 13.67 -10.18 -6.83
N TYR A 306 12.60 -9.40 -6.79
CA TYR A 306 12.21 -8.54 -7.90
C TYR A 306 12.12 -7.10 -7.43
N ASP A 307 12.62 -6.20 -8.29
CA ASP A 307 12.51 -4.77 -8.08
C ASP A 307 11.03 -4.39 -7.87
N ALA A 308 10.81 -3.48 -6.93
CA ALA A 308 9.55 -2.75 -6.83
C ALA A 308 9.71 -1.36 -7.46
N ALA A 309 8.60 -0.64 -7.48
CA ALA A 309 8.61 0.76 -7.87
C ALA A 309 7.66 1.56 -7.00
N ILE A 310 7.93 2.85 -6.84
CA ILE A 310 7.05 3.80 -6.16
C ILE A 310 6.80 4.97 -7.11
N ALA A 311 5.54 5.34 -7.30
CA ALA A 311 5.20 6.49 -8.13
C ALA A 311 5.88 7.77 -7.61
N VAL A 312 6.19 8.69 -8.51
CA VAL A 312 6.77 10.01 -8.18
C VAL A 312 6.04 11.11 -8.95
N ASP A 313 5.81 12.25 -8.30
CA ASP A 313 5.31 13.45 -8.97
C ASP A 313 6.45 14.26 -9.63
N GLU A 314 6.12 15.40 -10.25
CA GLU A 314 7.11 16.20 -10.99
C GLU A 314 8.08 16.96 -10.08
N ASP A 315 7.81 17.03 -8.78
CA ASP A 315 8.74 17.56 -7.77
C ASP A 315 9.67 16.45 -7.22
N GLY A 316 9.45 15.21 -7.62
CA GLY A 316 10.19 14.04 -7.14
C GLY A 316 9.67 13.46 -5.83
N HIS A 317 8.53 13.94 -5.32
CA HIS A 317 7.93 13.38 -4.11
C HIS A 317 7.23 12.06 -4.42
N ALA A 318 7.42 11.09 -3.53
CA ALA A 318 6.81 9.78 -3.68
C ALA A 318 5.28 9.81 -3.54
N GLY A 319 4.61 8.98 -4.33
CA GLY A 319 3.21 8.61 -4.18
C GLY A 319 2.99 7.66 -3.01
N ALA A 320 3.52 7.95 -1.82
CA ALA A 320 3.54 7.06 -0.67
C ALA A 320 2.14 6.56 -0.22
N SER A 321 1.08 7.32 -0.49
CA SER A 321 -0.29 6.91 -0.15
C SER A 321 -0.89 5.84 -1.06
N TRP A 322 -0.33 5.59 -2.25
CA TRP A 322 -0.99 4.78 -3.30
C TRP A 322 -0.05 4.03 -4.26
N GLY A 323 1.11 4.61 -4.54
CA GLY A 323 1.91 4.33 -5.74
C GLY A 323 2.95 3.24 -5.58
N LEU A 324 2.98 2.53 -4.46
CA LEU A 324 3.88 1.39 -4.31
C LEU A 324 3.38 0.27 -5.20
N ALA A 325 4.25 -0.23 -6.09
CA ALA A 325 3.98 -1.34 -6.97
C ALA A 325 5.00 -2.45 -6.73
N ILE A 326 4.49 -3.64 -6.44
CA ILE A 326 5.32 -4.77 -5.97
C ILE A 326 4.93 -6.03 -6.71
N THR A 327 5.84 -6.99 -6.84
CA THR A 327 5.49 -8.29 -7.42
C THR A 327 4.64 -9.10 -6.46
N GLY A 328 3.80 -9.99 -7.00
CA GLY A 328 3.00 -10.92 -6.18
C GLY A 328 3.88 -11.69 -5.19
N SER A 329 5.06 -12.13 -5.64
CA SER A 329 6.00 -12.90 -4.83
C SER A 329 6.57 -12.17 -3.61
N VAL A 330 6.59 -10.83 -3.57
CA VAL A 330 7.13 -10.08 -2.43
C VAL A 330 6.10 -9.90 -1.30
N LEU A 331 4.80 -10.05 -1.57
CA LEU A 331 3.76 -10.10 -0.51
C LEU A 331 3.97 -11.26 0.47
N HIS A 332 4.86 -12.21 0.16
CA HIS A 332 5.02 -13.47 0.87
C HIS A 332 6.13 -13.47 1.92
N CYS A 333 7.06 -12.51 1.86
CA CYS A 333 8.14 -12.43 2.84
C CYS A 333 7.74 -11.69 4.13
N TRP A 334 6.54 -11.11 4.16
CA TRP A 334 6.02 -10.22 5.19
C TRP A 334 5.23 -10.91 6.30
#